data_AF-A0A9P5KT40-F1
#
_entry.id   AF-A0A9P5KT40-F1
#
_cell.length_a   1.000
_cell.length_b   1.000
_cell.length_c   1.000
_cell.angle_alpha   90.00
_cell.angle_beta   90.00
_cell.angle_gamma   90.00
#
_symmetry.space_group_name_H-M   'P 1'
#
loop_
_entity.id
_entity.type
_entity.pdbx_description
1 polymer ?
#
loop_
_entity_poly.entity_id
_entity_poly.type
_entity_poly.pdbx_seq_one_letter_code
_entity_poly.pdbx_strand_id
1 'polypeptide(L)'
;MSIVSLININVLNNPAPFNAPYKFEITFECLEQLKQDLEWKLTYVGSSTSFEHDQELDSLLVGPVPVGINKFVFEADPPSPDLIPVSELVSVTVILLSCSYNGKEFVRVGYYVNNEYDTEELRENPPSKVAVDHIVRNVLAEKPRVTRFNIVWDNEGPEEEFPPEQPEADNAADDEEQYGAEDEDDEDEDGDEEAEEEDEDVEMEDPDAKSAAIEEGEEDIENSEDEDEELDDAPPLVPFMQHV
;
A
#
# COMPACT_ATOMS: atom_id res chain seq x y z
N MET A 1 -17.58 24.90 -1.42
CA MET A 1 -18.32 23.70 -0.94
C MET A 1 -18.32 22.70 -2.08
N SER A 2 -18.05 21.43 -1.79
CA SER A 2 -18.04 20.37 -2.82
C SER A 2 -19.47 20.06 -3.24
N ILE A 3 -19.75 20.00 -4.56
CA ILE A 3 -21.10 19.66 -5.06
C ILE A 3 -21.39 18.17 -4.86
N VAL A 4 -20.36 17.32 -5.01
CA VAL A 4 -20.44 15.88 -4.75
C VAL A 4 -19.71 15.55 -3.46
N SER A 5 -20.34 14.73 -2.61
CA SER A 5 -19.75 14.24 -1.38
C SER A 5 -19.89 12.73 -1.27
N LEU A 6 -18.79 12.03 -1.03
CA LEU A 6 -18.81 10.60 -0.75
C LEU A 6 -19.42 10.36 0.64
N ILE A 7 -20.47 9.52 0.72
CA ILE A 7 -21.14 9.16 1.97
C ILE A 7 -20.55 7.87 2.54
N ASN A 8 -20.52 6.81 1.74
CA ASN A 8 -20.10 5.49 2.19
C ASN A 8 -19.55 4.64 1.04
N ILE A 9 -18.63 3.74 1.35
CA ILE A 9 -18.16 2.70 0.45
C ILE A 9 -18.16 1.39 1.22
N ASN A 10 -18.84 0.38 0.68
CA ASN A 10 -18.88 -0.96 1.25
C ASN A 10 -18.14 -1.95 0.33
N VAL A 11 -17.24 -2.75 0.90
CA VAL A 11 -16.46 -3.75 0.17
C VAL A 11 -17.20 -5.08 0.26
N LEU A 12 -17.74 -5.57 -0.86
CA LEU A 12 -18.67 -6.72 -0.84
C LEU A 12 -17.95 -8.08 -0.91
N ASN A 13 -16.82 -8.16 -1.62
CA ASN A 13 -16.10 -9.41 -1.90
C ASN A 13 -14.78 -9.46 -1.09
N ASN A 14 -14.88 -9.60 0.23
CA ASN A 14 -13.72 -9.56 1.13
C ASN A 14 -13.91 -10.43 2.40
N PRO A 15 -12.91 -11.23 2.82
CA PRO A 15 -11.69 -11.61 2.09
C PRO A 15 -12.01 -12.45 0.86
N ALA A 16 -11.12 -12.45 -0.14
CA ALA A 16 -11.33 -13.15 -1.42
C ALA A 16 -10.00 -13.63 -2.04
N PRO A 17 -10.03 -14.60 -2.97
CA PRO A 17 -8.85 -14.96 -3.76
C PRO A 17 -8.27 -13.75 -4.51
N PHE A 18 -6.95 -13.73 -4.72
CA PHE A 18 -6.26 -12.64 -5.41
C PHE A 18 -6.81 -12.39 -6.83
N ASN A 19 -7.14 -13.46 -7.55
CA ASN A 19 -7.69 -13.43 -8.91
C ASN A 19 -9.20 -13.14 -8.98
N ALA A 20 -9.87 -12.89 -7.86
CA ALA A 20 -11.28 -12.52 -7.86
C ALA A 20 -11.46 -11.03 -8.25
N PRO A 21 -12.60 -10.61 -8.81
CA PRO A 21 -12.87 -9.20 -9.07
C PRO A 21 -13.10 -8.42 -7.77
N TYR A 22 -12.71 -7.15 -7.75
CA TYR A 22 -13.03 -6.22 -6.68
C TYR A 22 -14.46 -5.70 -6.85
N LYS A 23 -15.23 -5.66 -5.76
CA LYS A 23 -16.63 -5.18 -5.77
C LYS A 23 -16.85 -4.16 -4.66
N PHE A 24 -17.13 -2.92 -5.06
CA PHE A 24 -17.41 -1.80 -4.17
C PHE A 24 -18.84 -1.32 -4.37
N GLU A 25 -19.62 -1.26 -3.31
CA GLU A 25 -20.88 -0.52 -3.31
C GLU A 25 -20.60 0.91 -2.86
N ILE A 26 -20.68 1.86 -3.80
CA ILE A 26 -20.35 3.26 -3.58
C ILE A 26 -21.64 4.04 -3.39
N THR A 27 -21.73 4.80 -2.30
CA THR A 27 -22.83 5.71 -2.00
C THR A 27 -22.30 7.13 -1.90
N PHE A 28 -22.86 8.03 -2.70
CA PHE A 28 -22.45 9.44 -2.73
C PHE A 28 -23.67 10.36 -2.86
N GLU A 29 -23.53 11.58 -2.39
CA GLU A 29 -24.54 12.64 -2.50
C GLU A 29 -24.12 13.67 -3.54
N CYS A 30 -25.06 14.07 -4.37
CA CYS A 30 -24.90 15.12 -5.36
C CYS A 30 -25.88 16.27 -5.04
N LEU A 31 -25.36 17.46 -4.73
CA LEU A 31 -26.18 18.60 -4.30
C LEU A 31 -26.81 19.38 -5.47
N GLU A 32 -26.13 19.40 -6.61
CA GLU A 32 -26.53 20.16 -7.80
C GLU A 32 -26.30 19.32 -9.05
N GLN A 33 -27.05 19.60 -10.12
CA GLN A 33 -26.92 18.85 -11.36
C GLN A 33 -25.61 19.21 -12.07
N LEU A 34 -24.73 18.22 -12.22
CA LEU A 34 -23.46 18.37 -12.93
C LEU A 34 -23.65 18.45 -14.44
N LYS A 35 -22.83 19.25 -15.11
CA LYS A 35 -22.79 19.33 -16.58
C LYS A 35 -22.07 18.14 -17.23
N GLN A 36 -21.03 17.64 -16.58
CA GLN A 36 -20.22 16.53 -17.06
C GLN A 36 -20.39 15.27 -16.18
N ASP A 37 -19.80 14.17 -16.64
CA ASP A 37 -19.82 12.90 -15.95
C ASP A 37 -18.75 12.84 -14.84
N LEU A 38 -19.01 12.06 -13.80
CA LEU A 38 -18.00 11.70 -12.81
C LEU A 38 -17.21 10.50 -13.31
N GLU A 39 -15.90 10.55 -13.20
CA GLU A 39 -15.03 9.42 -13.50
C GLU A 39 -14.60 8.75 -12.20
N TRP A 40 -14.95 7.48 -12.05
CA TRP A 40 -14.47 6.63 -10.96
C TRP A 40 -13.40 5.73 -11.49
N LYS A 41 -12.26 5.69 -10.82
CA LYS A 41 -11.11 4.92 -11.25
C LYS A 41 -10.54 4.17 -10.06
N LEU A 42 -10.29 2.88 -10.27
CA LEU A 42 -9.68 2.01 -9.28
C LEU A 42 -8.26 1.67 -9.72
N THR A 43 -7.29 2.03 -8.90
CA THR A 43 -5.86 1.75 -9.14
C THR A 43 -5.34 0.82 -8.05
N TYR A 44 -4.62 -0.23 -8.45
CA TYR A 44 -3.87 -1.10 -7.56
C TYR A 44 -2.42 -0.65 -7.52
N VAL A 45 -1.88 -0.44 -6.31
CA VAL A 45 -0.47 -0.08 -6.14
C VAL A 45 0.37 -1.35 -6.20
N GLY A 46 1.21 -1.48 -7.24
CA GLY A 46 2.00 -2.69 -7.44
C GLY A 46 3.27 -2.74 -6.60
N SER A 47 3.80 -1.58 -6.20
CA SER A 47 5.02 -1.47 -5.39
C SER A 47 4.94 -0.29 -4.45
N SER A 48 5.47 -0.44 -3.25
CA SER A 48 5.57 0.67 -2.28
C SER A 48 6.60 1.73 -2.66
N THR A 49 7.51 1.40 -3.59
CA THR A 49 8.70 2.20 -3.92
C THR A 49 8.65 2.86 -5.29
N SER A 50 7.74 2.44 -6.17
CA SER A 50 7.63 2.96 -7.53
C SER A 50 6.18 2.94 -8.02
N PHE A 51 5.77 4.04 -8.66
CA PHE A 51 4.48 4.18 -9.33
C PHE A 51 4.42 3.46 -10.68
N GLU A 52 5.56 2.97 -11.20
CA GLU A 52 5.60 2.28 -12.50
C GLU A 52 4.88 0.93 -12.49
N HIS A 53 4.67 0.36 -11.30
CA HIS A 53 3.95 -0.89 -11.10
C HIS A 53 2.46 -0.68 -10.79
N ASP A 54 1.99 0.56 -10.76
CA ASP A 54 0.58 0.87 -10.51
C ASP A 54 -0.25 0.42 -11.70
N GLN A 55 -1.33 -0.32 -11.40
CA GLN A 55 -2.22 -0.86 -12.40
C GLN A 55 -3.59 -0.24 -12.25
N GLU A 56 -4.06 0.44 -13.30
CA GLU A 56 -5.46 0.82 -13.40
C GLU A 56 -6.28 -0.43 -13.66
N LEU A 57 -7.15 -0.79 -12.70
CA LEU A 57 -7.98 -1.99 -12.78
C LEU A 57 -9.23 -1.74 -13.64
N ASP A 58 -9.90 -0.62 -13.40
CA ASP A 58 -11.04 -0.20 -14.20
C ASP A 58 -11.31 1.30 -14.05
N SER A 59 -11.99 1.87 -15.05
CA SER A 59 -12.51 3.23 -15.06
C SER A 59 -13.97 3.26 -15.51
N LEU A 60 -14.80 3.96 -14.73
CA LEU A 60 -16.25 4.03 -14.92
C LEU A 60 -16.70 5.48 -14.94
N LEU A 61 -17.29 5.89 -16.06
CA LEU A 61 -17.96 7.18 -16.19
C LEU A 61 -19.41 7.06 -15.72
N VAL A 62 -19.80 7.92 -14.77
CA VAL A 62 -21.15 8.00 -14.21
C VAL A 62 -21.72 9.36 -14.54
N GLY A 63 -22.62 9.38 -15.52
CA GLY A 63 -23.45 10.54 -15.78
C GLY A 63 -24.58 10.26 -16.78
N PRO A 64 -25.61 11.15 -16.83
CA PRO A 64 -25.79 12.33 -15.97
C PRO A 64 -26.17 11.94 -14.53
N VAL A 65 -25.56 12.60 -13.54
CA VAL A 65 -25.77 12.31 -12.11
C VAL A 65 -27.01 13.04 -11.60
N PRO A 66 -28.04 12.34 -11.08
CA PRO A 66 -29.22 13.00 -10.52
C PRO A 66 -28.90 13.59 -9.14
N VAL A 67 -29.56 14.70 -8.81
CA VAL A 67 -29.44 15.35 -7.51
C VAL A 67 -30.01 14.45 -6.40
N GLY A 68 -29.29 14.36 -5.28
CA GLY A 68 -29.62 13.55 -4.11
C GLY A 68 -28.59 12.45 -3.85
N ILE A 69 -29.03 11.43 -3.10
CA ILE A 69 -28.19 10.29 -2.73
C ILE A 69 -28.25 9.23 -3.83
N ASN A 70 -27.09 8.90 -4.39
CA ASN A 70 -26.91 7.90 -5.41
C ASN A 70 -26.12 6.71 -4.87
N LYS A 71 -26.41 5.54 -5.41
CA LYS A 71 -25.73 4.29 -5.05
C LYS A 71 -25.57 3.41 -6.27
N PHE A 72 -24.38 2.87 -6.45
CA PHE A 72 -24.09 1.91 -7.51
C PHE A 72 -23.02 0.91 -7.06
N VAL A 73 -22.89 -0.19 -7.80
CA VAL A 73 -21.84 -1.18 -7.60
C VAL A 73 -20.77 -0.99 -8.67
N PHE A 74 -19.54 -0.78 -8.24
CA PHE A 74 -18.34 -0.73 -9.07
C PHE A 74 -17.65 -2.09 -8.98
N GLU A 75 -17.52 -2.78 -10.11
CA GLU A 75 -16.84 -4.06 -10.23
C GLU A 75 -15.64 -3.90 -11.15
N ALA A 76 -14.47 -4.37 -10.72
CA ALA A 76 -13.23 -4.26 -11.48
C ALA A 76 -12.45 -5.58 -11.43
N ASP A 77 -11.75 -5.87 -12.52
CA ASP A 77 -10.92 -7.06 -12.63
C ASP A 77 -9.69 -6.99 -11.70
N PRO A 78 -9.12 -8.14 -11.29
CA PRO A 78 -7.91 -8.17 -10.47
C PRO A 78 -6.69 -7.61 -11.22
N PRO A 79 -5.64 -7.14 -10.52
CA PRO A 79 -4.38 -6.77 -11.14
C PRO A 79 -3.69 -7.98 -11.79
N SER A 80 -2.84 -7.72 -12.78
CA SER A 80 -1.96 -8.72 -13.35
C SER A 80 -0.79 -9.01 -12.40
N PRO A 81 -0.58 -10.26 -11.97
CA PRO A 81 0.52 -10.64 -11.09
C PRO A 81 1.89 -10.49 -11.77
N ASP A 82 1.96 -10.55 -13.10
CA ASP A 82 3.22 -10.47 -13.85
C ASP A 82 3.84 -9.07 -13.83
N LEU A 83 3.03 -8.04 -13.61
CA LEU A 83 3.48 -6.65 -13.53
C LEU A 83 3.89 -6.22 -12.11
N ILE A 84 3.60 -7.07 -11.13
CA ILE A 84 3.89 -6.82 -9.71
C ILE A 84 5.24 -7.47 -9.39
N PRO A 85 6.17 -6.75 -8.72
CA PRO A 85 7.39 -7.36 -8.22
C PRO A 85 7.09 -8.55 -7.32
N VAL A 86 7.79 -9.67 -7.54
CA VAL A 86 7.57 -10.94 -6.82
C VAL A 86 7.65 -10.77 -5.30
N SER A 87 8.52 -9.88 -4.81
CA SER A 87 8.67 -9.55 -3.39
C SER A 87 7.48 -8.78 -2.79
N GLU A 88 6.68 -8.09 -3.61
CA GLU A 88 5.54 -7.28 -3.18
C GLU A 88 4.20 -8.00 -3.38
N LEU A 89 4.21 -9.16 -4.05
CA LEU A 89 2.99 -9.90 -4.36
C LEU A 89 2.33 -10.50 -3.10
N VAL A 90 3.15 -10.99 -2.15
CA VAL A 90 2.73 -11.51 -0.84
C VAL A 90 3.16 -10.51 0.25
N SER A 91 2.54 -9.34 0.20
CA SER A 91 2.84 -8.22 1.10
C SER A 91 1.57 -7.42 1.37
N VAL A 92 1.71 -6.38 2.19
CA VAL A 92 0.67 -5.37 2.36
C VAL A 92 0.84 -4.31 1.29
N THR A 93 -0.22 -4.07 0.53
CA THR A 93 -0.28 -2.99 -0.46
C THR A 93 -1.52 -2.11 -0.25
N VAL A 94 -1.77 -1.20 -1.18
CA VAL A 94 -2.90 -0.27 -1.17
C VAL A 94 -3.65 -0.33 -2.51
N ILE A 95 -4.97 -0.24 -2.44
CA ILE A 95 -5.83 0.05 -3.58
C ILE A 95 -6.43 1.43 -3.41
N LEU A 96 -6.48 2.20 -4.49
CA LEU A 96 -6.91 3.59 -4.52
C LEU A 96 -8.16 3.71 -5.39
N LEU A 97 -9.27 4.10 -4.80
CA LEU A 97 -10.46 4.54 -5.53
C LEU A 97 -10.43 6.06 -5.64
N SER A 98 -10.12 6.57 -6.82
CA SER A 98 -10.17 7.99 -7.15
C SER A 98 -11.50 8.34 -7.83
N CYS A 99 -12.06 9.50 -7.52
CA CYS A 99 -13.16 10.08 -8.29
C CYS A 99 -12.77 11.48 -8.78
N SER A 100 -12.93 11.68 -10.09
CA SER A 100 -12.59 12.91 -10.80
C SER A 100 -13.84 13.53 -11.44
N TYR A 101 -13.82 14.85 -11.56
CA TYR A 101 -14.81 15.63 -12.32
C TYR A 101 -14.05 16.54 -13.28
N ASN A 102 -14.36 16.46 -14.58
CA ASN A 102 -13.66 17.22 -15.62
C ASN A 102 -12.12 17.08 -15.56
N GLY A 103 -11.63 15.86 -15.28
CA GLY A 103 -10.20 15.58 -15.12
C GLY A 103 -9.57 16.07 -13.81
N LYS A 104 -10.35 16.66 -12.89
CA LYS A 104 -9.88 17.12 -11.58
C LYS A 104 -10.32 16.14 -10.49
N GLU A 105 -9.37 15.47 -9.86
CA GLU A 105 -9.65 14.59 -8.72
C GLU A 105 -10.11 15.41 -7.51
N PHE A 106 -11.24 15.04 -6.91
CA PHE A 106 -11.77 15.71 -5.71
C PHE A 106 -11.85 14.79 -4.49
N VAL A 107 -11.84 13.47 -4.70
CA VAL A 107 -11.79 12.50 -3.62
C VAL A 107 -10.96 11.29 -4.02
N ARG A 108 -10.15 10.82 -3.07
CA ARG A 108 -9.38 9.58 -3.17
C ARG A 108 -9.58 8.78 -1.90
N VAL A 109 -9.91 7.50 -2.05
CA VAL A 109 -10.07 6.57 -0.94
C VAL A 109 -9.08 5.43 -1.09
N GLY A 110 -8.15 5.35 -0.15
CA GLY A 110 -7.19 4.26 -0.06
C GLY A 110 -7.63 3.18 0.92
N TYR A 111 -7.52 1.92 0.50
CA TYR A 111 -7.66 0.76 1.36
C TYR A 111 -6.36 -0.02 1.40
N TYR A 112 -5.93 -0.42 2.59
CA TYR A 112 -4.87 -1.40 2.72
C TYR A 112 -5.38 -2.77 2.29
N VAL A 113 -4.58 -3.49 1.53
CA VAL A 113 -4.83 -4.85 1.10
C VAL A 113 -3.68 -5.72 1.59
N ASN A 114 -3.99 -6.69 2.43
CA ASN A 114 -3.02 -7.70 2.85
C ASN A 114 -3.15 -8.92 1.94
N ASN A 115 -2.07 -9.30 1.26
CA ASN A 115 -2.02 -10.52 0.47
C ASN A 115 -1.24 -11.58 1.23
N GLU A 116 -1.88 -12.69 1.57
CA GLU A 116 -1.27 -13.80 2.30
C GLU A 116 -1.62 -15.14 1.66
N TYR A 117 -0.77 -16.14 1.87
CA TYR A 117 -1.10 -17.50 1.44
C TYR A 117 -2.18 -18.11 2.34
N ASP A 118 -3.07 -18.89 1.72
CA ASP A 118 -4.13 -19.63 2.40
C ASP A 118 -3.61 -20.71 3.38
N THR A 119 -2.45 -21.29 3.08
CA THR A 119 -1.89 -22.46 3.77
C THR A 119 -0.70 -22.07 4.64
N GLU A 120 -0.63 -22.60 5.86
CA GLU A 120 0.45 -22.33 6.81
C GLU A 120 1.83 -22.77 6.30
N GLU A 121 1.91 -23.92 5.63
CA GLU A 121 3.16 -24.42 5.03
C GLU A 121 3.77 -23.45 4.02
N LEU A 122 2.93 -22.81 3.18
CA LEU A 122 3.35 -21.82 2.19
C LEU A 122 3.73 -20.48 2.84
N ARG A 123 3.18 -20.18 4.03
CA ARG A 123 3.54 -18.98 4.81
C ARG A 123 4.90 -19.15 5.49
N GLU A 124 5.18 -20.33 6.04
CA GLU A 124 6.48 -20.62 6.69
C GLU A 124 7.59 -20.86 5.67
N ASN A 125 7.28 -21.53 4.56
CA ASN A 125 8.23 -21.86 3.50
C ASN A 125 7.72 -21.32 2.14
N PRO A 126 7.86 -20.01 1.89
CA PRO A 126 7.39 -19.42 0.65
C PRO A 126 8.15 -20.03 -0.56
N PRO A 127 7.43 -20.53 -1.57
CA PRO A 127 8.04 -21.14 -2.74
C PRO A 127 8.81 -20.09 -3.55
N SER A 128 9.90 -20.50 -4.22
CA SER A 128 10.68 -19.59 -5.08
C SER A 128 9.88 -19.02 -6.26
N LYS A 129 8.84 -19.73 -6.69
CA LYS A 129 7.85 -19.26 -7.67
C LYS A 129 6.54 -19.03 -6.94
N VAL A 130 6.04 -17.80 -6.99
CA VAL A 130 4.80 -17.43 -6.30
C VAL A 130 3.61 -18.18 -6.90
N ALA A 131 2.86 -18.86 -6.02
CA ALA A 131 1.64 -19.57 -6.38
C ALA A 131 0.43 -18.64 -6.20
N VAL A 132 0.12 -17.87 -7.26
CA VAL A 132 -0.94 -16.84 -7.24
C VAL A 132 -2.31 -17.41 -6.84
N ASP A 133 -2.60 -18.65 -7.22
CA ASP A 133 -3.86 -19.32 -6.89
C ASP A 133 -4.09 -19.55 -5.40
N HIS A 134 -3.01 -19.57 -4.60
CA HIS A 134 -3.07 -19.74 -3.14
C HIS A 134 -3.03 -18.42 -2.38
N ILE A 135 -3.01 -17.28 -3.08
CA ILE A 135 -3.01 -15.96 -2.44
C ILE A 135 -4.46 -15.54 -2.16
N VAL A 136 -4.72 -15.27 -0.89
CA VAL A 136 -5.94 -14.64 -0.40
C VAL A 136 -5.64 -13.18 -0.11
N ARG A 137 -6.44 -12.30 -0.68
CA ARG A 137 -6.40 -10.88 -0.37
C ARG A 137 -7.43 -10.53 0.70
N ASN A 138 -7.02 -9.68 1.62
CA ASN A 138 -7.86 -9.10 2.64
C ASN A 138 -7.76 -7.57 2.61
N VAL A 139 -8.82 -6.92 2.13
CA VAL A 139 -8.99 -5.48 2.10
C VAL A 139 -9.44 -5.00 3.47
N LEU A 140 -8.67 -4.12 4.11
CA LEU A 140 -8.99 -3.53 5.41
C LEU A 140 -10.08 -2.46 5.28
N ALA A 141 -11.32 -2.90 5.07
CA ALA A 141 -12.48 -2.05 4.82
C ALA A 141 -12.85 -1.15 6.02
N GLU A 142 -12.44 -1.51 7.23
CA GLU A 142 -12.76 -0.77 8.47
C GLU A 142 -12.00 0.55 8.62
N LYS A 143 -10.83 0.70 7.99
CA LYS A 143 -9.95 1.86 8.14
C LYS A 143 -9.62 2.49 6.77
N PRO A 144 -10.61 2.98 6.02
CA PRO A 144 -10.35 3.69 4.78
C PRO A 144 -9.61 4.99 5.04
N ARG A 145 -8.64 5.32 4.18
CA ARG A 145 -7.97 6.61 4.17
C ARG A 145 -8.62 7.49 3.11
N VAL A 146 -9.40 8.48 3.55
CA VAL A 146 -10.11 9.39 2.65
C VAL A 146 -9.36 10.72 2.57
N THR A 147 -8.89 11.05 1.39
CA THR A 147 -8.28 12.35 1.06
C THR A 147 -9.25 13.11 0.15
N ARG A 148 -9.48 14.38 0.46
CA ARG A 148 -10.40 15.25 -0.30
C ARG A 148 -9.63 16.44 -0.84
N PHE A 149 -9.89 16.78 -2.09
CA PHE A 149 -9.31 17.94 -2.77
C PHE A 149 -10.43 18.90 -3.14
N ASN A 150 -10.17 20.19 -3.01
CA ASN A 150 -11.13 21.20 -3.44
C ASN A 150 -10.94 21.45 -4.93
N ILE A 151 -12.02 21.32 -5.70
CA ILE A 151 -12.02 21.55 -7.14
C ILE A 151 -13.04 22.60 -7.53
N VAL A 152 -12.80 23.21 -8.70
CA VAL A 152 -13.81 23.99 -9.41
C VAL A 152 -14.74 23.03 -10.14
N TRP A 153 -16.04 23.19 -9.91
CA TRP A 153 -17.08 22.39 -10.55
C TRP A 153 -17.55 23.08 -11.84
N ASP A 154 -18.76 23.62 -11.86
CA ASP A 154 -19.39 24.21 -13.06
C ASP A 154 -19.27 25.74 -13.16
N ASN A 155 -18.51 26.37 -12.26
CA ASN A 155 -18.27 27.81 -12.33
C ASN A 155 -17.30 28.13 -13.48
N GLU A 156 -17.76 28.97 -14.41
CA GLU A 156 -16.97 29.63 -15.45
C GLU A 156 -16.07 30.73 -14.86
N GLY A 157 -15.30 30.39 -13.83
CA GLY A 157 -14.18 31.22 -13.35
C GLY A 157 -12.91 30.87 -14.13
N PRO A 158 -11.96 31.80 -14.31
CA PRO A 158 -10.74 31.53 -15.07
C PRO A 158 -10.08 30.28 -14.53
N GLU A 159 -9.69 29.38 -15.45
CA GLU A 159 -8.93 28.18 -15.13
C GLU A 159 -7.76 28.61 -14.24
N GLU A 160 -7.73 28.12 -13.00
CA GLU A 160 -6.57 28.31 -12.13
C GLU A 160 -5.40 27.55 -12.76
N GLU A 161 -4.71 28.23 -13.67
CA GLU A 161 -3.28 28.03 -13.92
C GLU A 161 -2.60 28.06 -12.55
N PHE A 162 -1.74 27.06 -12.32
CA PHE A 162 -0.90 26.81 -11.16
C PHE A 162 -0.70 27.97 -10.15
N PRO A 163 -0.52 27.68 -8.84
CA PRO A 163 0.01 28.69 -7.92
C PRO A 163 1.26 29.31 -8.55
N PRO A 164 1.39 30.65 -8.58
CA PRO A 164 2.42 31.30 -9.36
C PRO A 164 3.79 30.77 -8.93
N GLU A 165 4.60 30.34 -9.91
CA GLU A 165 6.05 30.27 -9.72
C GLU A 165 6.47 31.64 -9.19
N GLN A 166 6.91 31.71 -7.94
CA GLN A 166 7.46 32.92 -7.38
C GLN A 166 8.79 33.20 -8.11
N PRO A 167 8.85 34.16 -9.05
CA PRO A 167 10.06 34.39 -9.83
C PRO A 167 11.11 35.20 -9.05
N GLU A 168 10.84 35.53 -7.80
CA GLU A 168 11.64 36.44 -6.99
C GLU A 168 12.54 35.73 -5.96
N ALA A 169 12.47 34.39 -5.82
CA ALA A 169 13.41 33.66 -4.97
C ALA A 169 14.82 33.51 -5.61
N ASP A 170 14.93 33.58 -6.94
CA ASP A 170 16.18 33.42 -7.68
C ASP A 170 16.82 34.75 -8.14
N ASN A 171 16.24 35.90 -7.80
CA ASN A 171 16.79 37.23 -8.14
C ASN A 171 17.07 38.11 -6.91
N ALA A 172 17.07 37.55 -5.71
CA ALA A 172 17.68 38.21 -4.57
C ALA A 172 19.19 38.26 -4.84
N ALA A 173 19.71 39.45 -5.09
CA ALA A 173 21.15 39.69 -5.03
C ALA A 173 21.61 39.28 -3.62
N ASP A 174 22.63 38.43 -3.58
CA ASP A 174 23.28 37.97 -2.37
C ASP A 174 23.89 39.20 -1.67
N ASP A 175 23.16 39.77 -0.71
CA ASP A 175 23.61 40.93 0.07
C ASP A 175 24.43 40.42 1.27
N GLU A 176 25.55 39.75 0.95
CA GLU A 176 26.56 39.28 1.91
C GLU A 176 27.26 40.45 2.64
N GLU A 177 27.11 41.70 2.20
CA GLU A 177 27.83 42.85 2.75
C GLU A 177 27.16 43.53 3.96
N GLN A 178 25.93 43.15 4.36
CA GLN A 178 25.25 43.79 5.50
C GLN A 178 25.42 43.06 6.85
N TYR A 179 25.93 41.82 6.87
CA TYR A 179 26.13 41.05 8.11
C TYR A 179 27.57 41.13 8.68
N GLY A 180 28.38 42.09 8.25
CA GLY A 180 29.80 42.19 8.61
C GLY A 180 30.23 43.41 9.42
N ALA A 181 29.33 44.20 10.00
CA ALA A 181 29.70 45.55 10.48
C ALA A 181 29.15 45.99 11.85
N GLU A 182 28.65 45.09 12.72
CA GLU A 182 28.02 45.54 13.98
C GLU A 182 28.57 44.95 15.29
N ASP A 183 29.62 44.12 15.32
CA ASP A 183 30.15 43.57 16.59
C ASP A 183 31.70 43.60 16.70
N GLU A 184 32.35 44.64 16.17
CA GLU A 184 33.72 45.01 16.58
C GLU A 184 33.64 46.29 17.42
N ASP A 185 33.52 46.16 18.75
CA ASP A 185 34.11 47.04 19.77
C ASP A 185 33.50 46.74 21.16
N ASP A 186 34.12 45.83 21.91
CA ASP A 186 34.34 45.98 23.37
C ASP A 186 35.36 44.92 23.83
N GLU A 187 36.65 45.25 23.65
CA GLU A 187 37.75 44.79 24.51
C GLU A 187 37.50 45.39 25.92
N ASP A 188 37.52 44.66 27.04
CA ASP A 188 38.71 44.25 27.77
C ASP A 188 38.34 43.56 29.11
N GLU A 189 39.28 42.74 29.60
CA GLU A 189 39.56 42.34 31.00
C GLU A 189 38.51 41.55 31.81
N ASP A 190 38.76 40.25 32.06
CA ASP A 190 39.53 39.81 33.24
C ASP A 190 39.61 38.28 33.39
N GLY A 191 40.83 37.78 33.62
CA GLY A 191 41.11 36.82 34.70
C GLY A 191 40.94 35.31 34.47
N ASP A 192 41.96 34.69 33.89
CA ASP A 192 42.75 33.56 34.43
C ASP A 192 42.05 32.49 35.33
N GLU A 193 42.08 31.22 34.91
CA GLU A 193 42.96 30.19 35.51
C GLU A 193 42.67 28.78 34.94
N GLU A 194 43.75 28.23 34.40
CA GLU A 194 44.16 26.87 34.01
C GLU A 194 43.37 25.62 34.46
N ALA A 195 43.34 24.61 33.57
CA ALA A 195 44.16 23.38 33.65
C ALA A 195 43.44 22.09 33.17
N GLU A 196 44.02 21.53 32.10
CA GLU A 196 44.35 20.11 31.86
C GLU A 196 43.26 19.03 31.70
N GLU A 197 43.02 18.66 30.43
CA GLU A 197 43.49 17.43 29.75
C GLU A 197 43.16 16.01 30.30
N GLU A 198 42.97 15.14 29.30
CA GLU A 198 43.09 13.67 29.21
C GLU A 198 41.88 12.76 29.53
N ASP A 199 41.34 12.19 28.43
CA ASP A 199 41.17 10.76 28.12
C ASP A 199 40.83 9.74 29.23
N GLU A 200 39.82 8.90 28.99
CA GLU A 200 40.02 7.45 28.78
C GLU A 200 38.66 6.69 28.66
N ASP A 201 38.64 5.75 27.70
CA ASP A 201 37.68 4.67 27.54
C ASP A 201 37.44 3.87 28.83
N VAL A 202 36.18 3.52 29.12
CA VAL A 202 35.88 2.40 30.04
C VAL A 202 34.65 1.62 29.54
N GLU A 203 34.91 0.46 28.92
CA GLU A 203 34.01 -0.69 28.93
C GLU A 203 33.75 -1.13 30.38
N MET A 204 32.50 -1.47 30.70
CA MET A 204 32.16 -2.15 31.94
C MET A 204 31.40 -3.45 31.61
N GLU A 205 32.12 -4.56 31.69
CA GLU A 205 31.56 -5.88 31.95
C GLU A 205 31.02 -5.98 33.39
N ASP A 206 29.96 -6.79 33.48
CA ASP A 206 29.33 -7.52 34.60
C ASP A 206 30.00 -7.47 36.00
N PRO A 207 29.19 -7.50 37.07
CA PRO A 207 29.17 -8.78 37.77
C PRO A 207 27.82 -9.12 38.43
N ASP A 208 27.28 -10.30 38.16
CA ASP A 208 26.83 -11.15 39.25
C ASP A 208 26.97 -12.65 38.98
N ALA A 209 27.58 -13.31 39.97
CA ALA A 209 28.14 -14.65 39.87
C ALA A 209 27.28 -15.70 40.57
N LYS A 210 27.14 -16.84 39.86
CA LYS A 210 27.10 -18.22 40.35
C LYS A 210 25.88 -18.72 41.14
N SER A 211 25.25 -19.77 40.62
CA SER A 211 25.44 -21.12 41.17
C SER A 211 24.91 -22.21 40.22
N ALA A 212 25.53 -23.39 40.33
CA ALA A 212 25.58 -24.47 39.37
C ALA A 212 24.51 -25.55 39.57
N ALA A 213 24.14 -26.24 38.49
CA ALA A 213 23.85 -27.69 38.48
C ALA A 213 23.90 -28.20 37.03
N ILE A 214 24.79 -29.18 36.81
CA ILE A 214 24.86 -30.04 35.63
C ILE A 214 24.13 -31.32 36.01
N GLU A 215 23.23 -31.83 35.16
CA GLU A 215 22.92 -33.25 35.11
C GLU A 215 22.52 -33.64 33.68
N GLU A 216 23.11 -34.75 33.24
CA GLU A 216 23.01 -35.39 31.93
C GLU A 216 21.67 -36.12 31.75
N GLY A 217 21.26 -36.39 30.51
CA GLY A 217 20.08 -37.21 30.26
C GLY A 217 19.73 -37.43 28.79
N GLU A 218 20.54 -38.27 28.13
CA GLU A 218 20.21 -39.31 27.13
C GLU A 218 19.27 -39.01 25.94
N GLU A 219 19.84 -39.28 24.75
CA GLU A 219 19.18 -39.50 23.48
C GLU A 219 18.47 -40.87 23.47
N ASP A 220 17.19 -40.91 23.07
CA ASP A 220 16.54 -42.15 22.64
C ASP A 220 16.13 -42.02 21.17
N ILE A 221 16.84 -42.78 20.34
CA ILE A 221 16.54 -43.10 18.95
C ILE A 221 15.73 -44.40 18.98
N GLU A 222 14.44 -44.35 18.66
CA GLU A 222 13.69 -45.56 18.27
C GLU A 222 13.39 -45.52 16.77
N ASN A 223 14.18 -46.34 16.07
CA ASN A 223 13.93 -46.88 14.75
C ASN A 223 12.73 -47.85 14.82
N SER A 224 11.73 -47.67 13.97
CA SER A 224 10.91 -48.78 13.49
C SER A 224 10.68 -48.61 12.00
N GLU A 225 11.36 -49.49 11.27
CA GLU A 225 11.05 -49.90 9.91
C GLU A 225 9.63 -50.49 9.90
N ASP A 226 8.84 -50.18 8.87
CA ASP A 226 8.11 -51.23 8.15
C ASP A 226 7.71 -50.72 6.76
N GLU A 227 8.12 -51.53 5.80
CA GLU A 227 7.85 -51.49 4.37
C GLU A 227 6.36 -51.71 4.09
N ASP A 228 5.85 -51.16 2.99
CA ASP A 228 4.99 -51.90 2.05
C ASP A 228 4.72 -51.01 0.82
N GLU A 229 5.51 -51.23 -0.23
CA GLU A 229 5.11 -50.97 -1.62
C GLU A 229 4.14 -52.08 -2.05
N GLU A 230 2.97 -51.76 -2.62
CA GLU A 230 2.42 -52.58 -3.71
C GLU A 230 1.65 -51.75 -4.73
N LEU A 231 1.88 -52.15 -5.98
CA LEU A 231 1.57 -51.53 -7.26
C LEU A 231 0.15 -51.83 -7.77
N ASP A 232 -0.29 -50.95 -8.67
CA ASP A 232 -1.09 -51.20 -9.87
C ASP A 232 -2.33 -52.12 -9.79
N ASP A 233 -3.52 -51.53 -9.97
CA ASP A 233 -4.53 -52.15 -10.84
C ASP A 233 -5.42 -51.08 -11.50
N ALA A 234 -5.05 -50.70 -12.73
CA ALA A 234 -5.90 -49.94 -13.65
C ALA A 234 -6.65 -50.93 -14.56
N PRO A 235 -8.00 -50.88 -14.64
CA PRO A 235 -8.74 -51.81 -15.49
C PRO A 235 -8.68 -51.41 -16.98
N PRO A 236 -8.55 -52.37 -17.92
CA PRO A 236 -8.50 -52.08 -19.35
C PRO A 236 -9.88 -51.92 -20.00
N LEU A 237 -9.85 -51.21 -21.12
CA LEU A 237 -10.91 -50.74 -22.01
C LEU A 237 -11.84 -51.83 -22.59
N VAL A 238 -13.09 -51.45 -22.86
CA VAL A 238 -14.04 -52.09 -23.79
C VAL A 238 -14.75 -51.00 -24.61
N PRO A 239 -15.36 -51.29 -25.78
CA PRO A 239 -14.90 -52.15 -26.87
C PRO A 239 -15.04 -51.43 -28.24
N PHE A 240 -14.19 -51.77 -29.21
CA PHE A 240 -14.46 -51.49 -30.63
C PHE A 240 -14.31 -52.78 -31.42
N MET A 241 -15.43 -53.37 -31.84
CA MET A 241 -15.41 -54.25 -33.00
C MET A 241 -16.73 -54.24 -33.75
N GLN A 242 -16.55 -54.13 -35.04
CA GLN A 242 -17.47 -53.92 -36.13
C GLN A 242 -17.64 -55.27 -36.88
N HIS A 243 -18.86 -55.54 -37.37
CA HIS A 243 -19.22 -56.52 -38.43
C HIS A 243 -18.98 -58.01 -38.06
N VAL A 244 -19.92 -58.94 -38.29
CA VAL A 244 -20.69 -59.26 -39.51
C VAL A 244 -22.03 -59.90 -39.11
#